data_AF-A0A7S9Q5W9-F1
#
_entry.id   AF-A0A7S9Q5W9-F1
#
_cell.length_a   1.000
_cell.length_b   1.000
_cell.length_c   1.000
_cell.angle_alpha   90.00
_cell.angle_beta   90.00
_cell.angle_gamma   90.00
#
_symmetry.space_group_name_H-M   'P 1'
#
loop_
_entity.id
_entity.type
_entity.pdbx_description
1 polymer ?
#
loop_
_entity_poly.entity_id
_entity_poly.type
_entity_poly.pdbx_seq_one_letter_code
_entity_poly.pdbx_strand_id
1 'polypeptide(L)' 'MSKVAKPFYFVAIPLIAVGTAFAAVGASGQAAFGYTAVGLLTPGLALLIAGYRKRA' A
#
# COMPACT_ATOMS: atom_id res chain seq x y z
N MET A 1 12.43 -10.47 -11.89
CA MET A 1 11.28 -9.55 -11.76
C MET A 1 10.99 -9.04 -13.16
N SER A 2 9.83 -9.37 -13.74
CA SER A 2 9.49 -8.94 -15.11
C SER A 2 9.51 -7.41 -15.19
N LYS A 3 10.02 -6.86 -16.31
CA LYS A 3 10.19 -5.41 -16.53
C LYS A 3 8.87 -4.65 -16.32
N VAL A 4 7.76 -5.32 -16.64
CA VAL A 4 6.38 -4.84 -16.50
C VAL A 4 5.91 -4.79 -15.05
N ALA A 5 6.39 -5.67 -14.17
CA ALA A 5 5.94 -5.72 -12.77
C ALA A 5 6.64 -4.66 -11.89
N LYS A 6 7.82 -4.19 -12.29
CA LYS A 6 8.69 -3.30 -11.49
C LYS A 6 8.03 -1.98 -11.06
N PRO A 7 7.28 -1.26 -11.93
CA PRO A 7 6.60 -0.02 -11.54
C PRO A 7 5.53 -0.24 -10.46
N PHE A 8 4.80 -1.36 -10.52
CA PHE A 8 3.75 -1.67 -9.55
C PHE A 8 4.31 -1.83 -8.14
N TYR A 9 5.39 -2.60 -7.99
CA TYR A 9 6.03 -2.77 -6.69
C TYR A 9 6.68 -1.49 -6.17
N PHE A 10 7.25 -0.66 -7.06
CA PHE A 10 7.87 0.59 -6.67
C PHE A 10 6.90 1.58 -6.01
N VAL A 11 5.63 1.56 -6.44
CA VAL A 11 4.57 2.40 -5.86
C VAL A 11 3.84 1.67 -4.71
N ALA A 12 3.62 0.36 -4.83
CA ALA A 12 2.91 -0.41 -3.81
C ALA A 12 3.64 -0.43 -2.46
N ILE A 13 4.96 -0.64 -2.47
CA ILE A 13 5.77 -0.76 -1.25
C ILE A 13 5.67 0.51 -0.36
N PRO A 14 5.94 1.73 -0.86
CA PRO A 14 5.84 2.93 -0.02
C PRO A 14 4.40 3.22 0.43
N LEU A 15 3.40 3.00 -0.42
CA LEU A 15 2.00 3.17 -0.04
C LEU A 15 1.60 2.26 1.12
N ILE A 16 2.02 0.98 1.07
CA ILE A 16 1.76 0.03 2.15
C ILE A 16 2.53 0.44 3.40
N ALA A 17 3.81 0.80 3.30
CA ALA A 17 4.65 1.17 4.44
C ALA A 17 4.12 2.42 5.17
N VAL A 18 3.71 3.45 4.44
CA VAL A 18 3.15 4.67 5.05
C VAL A 18 1.73 4.39 5.56
N GLY A 19 0.92 3.64 4.80
CA GLY A 19 -0.42 3.26 5.21
C GLY A 19 -0.43 2.44 6.51
N THR A 20 0.50 1.52 6.72
CA THR A 20 0.60 0.76 7.97
C THR A 20 1.03 1.62 9.14
N ALA A 21 1.96 2.57 8.94
CA ALA A 21 2.32 3.55 9.96
C ALA A 21 1.10 4.40 10.38
N PHE A 22 0.33 4.89 9.41
CA PHE A 22 -0.89 5.65 9.66
C PHE A 22 -1.97 4.78 10.33
N ALA A 23 -2.07 3.49 9.98
CA ALA A 23 -3.01 2.57 10.63
C ALA A 23 -2.67 2.39 12.12
N ALA A 24 -1.38 2.27 12.46
CA ALA A 24 -0.93 2.17 13.84
C ALA A 24 -1.27 3.44 14.64
N VAL A 25 -1.05 4.62 14.06
CA VAL A 25 -1.45 5.90 14.67
C VAL A 25 -2.97 5.99 14.81
N GLY A 26 -3.72 5.55 13.80
CA GLY A 26 -5.18 5.46 13.85
C GLY A 26 -5.69 4.57 14.98
N ALA A 27 -5.08 3.40 15.16
CA ALA A 27 -5.40 2.45 16.22
C ALA A 27 -5.07 3.00 17.63
N SER A 28 -4.13 3.94 17.75
CA SER A 28 -3.83 4.62 19.01
C SER A 28 -4.83 5.72 19.41
N GLY A 29 -5.92 5.89 18.65
CA GLY A 29 -7.02 6.81 18.98
C GLY A 29 -7.16 8.02 18.06
N GLN A 30 -6.32 8.16 17.04
CA GLN A 30 -6.38 9.28 16.10
C GLN A 30 -7.12 8.89 14.81
N ALA A 31 -8.46 8.97 14.82
CA ALA A 31 -9.32 8.48 13.75
C ALA A 31 -8.96 8.99 12.34
N ALA A 32 -8.50 10.24 12.20
CA ALA A 32 -8.08 10.82 10.92
C ALA A 32 -6.94 10.02 10.24
N PHE A 33 -5.99 9.50 11.02
CA PHE A 33 -4.91 8.66 10.51
C PHE A 33 -5.44 7.29 10.07
N GLY A 34 -6.46 6.75 10.74
CA GLY A 34 -7.13 5.53 10.33
C GLY A 34 -7.79 5.64 8.95
N TYR A 35 -8.56 6.70 8.71
CA TYR A 35 -9.16 6.94 7.39
C TYR A 35 -8.11 7.15 6.29
N THR A 36 -7.06 7.90 6.61
CA THR A 36 -5.93 8.12 5.68
C THR A 36 -5.20 6.82 5.38
N ALA A 37 -5.01 5.95 6.37
CA ALA A 37 -4.41 4.64 6.20
C ALA A 37 -5.18 3.79 5.18
N VAL A 38 -6.51 3.76 5.25
CA VAL A 38 -7.33 3.04 4.27
C VAL A 38 -7.08 3.57 2.85
N GLY A 39 -7.05 4.90 2.68
CA GLY A 39 -6.77 5.54 1.39
C GLY A 39 -5.39 5.22 0.81
N LEU A 40 -4.40 4.89 1.64
CA LEU A 40 -3.05 4.50 1.21
C LEU A 40 -2.91 2.98 1.01
N LEU A 41 -3.47 2.19 1.92
CA LEU A 41 -3.37 0.73 1.91
C LEU A 41 -4.15 0.11 0.76
N THR A 42 -5.36 0.59 0.47
CA THR A 42 -6.19 0.04 -0.63
C THR A 42 -5.49 0.09 -1.99
N PRO A 43 -5.02 1.26 -2.49
CA PRO A 43 -4.28 1.29 -3.76
C PRO A 43 -2.93 0.56 -3.66
N GLY A 44 -2.24 0.62 -2.52
CA GLY A 44 -0.99 -0.12 -2.31
C GLY A 44 -1.15 -1.63 -2.50
N LEU A 45 -2.17 -2.22 -1.86
CA LEU A 45 -2.50 -3.64 -2.00
C LEU A 45 -2.97 -3.99 -3.41
N ALA A 46 -3.79 -3.15 -4.04
CA ALA A 46 -4.23 -3.35 -5.42
C ALA A 46 -3.05 -3.39 -6.39
N LEU A 47 -2.10 -2.46 -6.25
CA LEU A 47 -0.87 -2.43 -7.06
C LEU A 47 0.05 -3.62 -6.75
N LEU A 48 0.15 -4.06 -5.50
CA LEU A 48 0.92 -5.24 -5.12
C LEU A 48 0.37 -6.50 -5.81
N ILE A 49 -0.95 -6.69 -5.78
CA ILE A 49 -1.64 -7.80 -6.45
C ILE A 49 -1.45 -7.71 -7.97
N ALA A 50 -1.61 -6.53 -8.56
CA ALA A 50 -1.40 -6.33 -9.99
C ALA A 50 0.04 -6.66 -10.42
N GLY A 51 1.03 -6.19 -9.65
CA GLY A 51 2.44 -6.51 -9.86
C GLY A 51 2.73 -8.01 -9.75
N TYR A 52 2.11 -8.69 -8.78
CA TYR A 52 2.20 -10.14 -8.62
C TYR A 52 1.62 -10.89 -9.83
N ARG A 53 0.44 -10.49 -10.29
CA ARG A 53 -0.21 -11.09 -11.48
C ARG A 53 0.53 -10.83 -12.80
N LYS A 54 1.36 -9.78 -12.88
CA LYS A 54 2.23 -9.49 -14.04
C LYS A 54 3.62 -10.14 -13.92
N ARG A 55 3.93 -10.69 -12.74
CA ARG A 55 5.19 -11.39 -12.46
C ARG A 55 5.06 -12.90 -12.64
N ALA A 56 3.94 -13.47 -12.19
CA ALA A 56 3.52 -14.84 -12.50
C ALA A 56 3.20 -14.97 -14.00
#